data_AF-A0A285UWH6-F1
#
_entry.id   AF-A0A285UWH6-F1
#
_cell.length_a   1.000
_cell.length_b   1.000
_cell.length_c   1.000
_cell.angle_alpha   90.00
_cell.angle_beta   90.00
_cell.angle_gamma   90.00
#
_symmetry.space_group_name_H-M   'P 1'
#
loop_
_entity.id
_entity.type
_entity.pdbx_description
1 polymer ?
#
loop_
_entity_poly.entity_id
_entity_poly.type
_entity_poly.pdbx_seq_one_letter_code
_entity_poly.pdbx_strand_id
1 'polypeptide(L)'
;MWELCLERPRPRFVPRLAVAVGIEPLHLLDVDPDDPPLAALRLAAGLATNEMGAPGVSVMTYVRLEDGRPGTEPTADAVRAVAALLGVDEVRVRAAIRRSRRDHAPLAPFGG
;
A
#
# COMPACT_ATOMS: atom_id res chain seq x y z
N MET A 1 3.97 24.38 0.47
CA MET A 1 4.86 24.30 1.65
C MET A 1 5.03 22.82 2.00
N TRP A 2 5.91 22.11 1.26
CA TRP A 2 6.08 20.64 1.33
C TRP A 2 7.09 20.19 2.38
N GLU A 3 8.11 21.01 2.62
CA GLU A 3 9.20 20.75 3.57
C GLU A 3 8.77 20.85 5.05
N LEU A 4 7.54 21.30 5.31
CA LEU A 4 7.00 21.49 6.65
C LEU A 4 5.97 20.44 7.06
N CYS A 5 5.78 19.36 6.28
CA CYS A 5 4.78 18.31 6.52
C CYS A 5 3.32 18.80 6.68
N LEU A 6 3.00 20.00 6.20
CA LEU A 6 1.69 20.63 6.38
C LEU A 6 0.64 20.15 5.35
N GLU A 7 1.06 19.52 4.26
CA GLU A 7 0.18 18.84 3.31
C GLU A 7 0.70 17.43 3.03
N ARG A 8 -0.14 16.41 3.17
CA ARG A 8 0.15 15.08 2.62
C ARG A 8 0.02 15.17 1.10
N PRO A 9 1.07 14.90 0.32
CA PRO A 9 0.99 14.95 -1.13
C PRO A 9 -0.13 14.03 -1.60
N ARG A 10 -0.98 14.52 -2.50
CA ARG A 10 -2.02 13.68 -3.12
C ARG A 10 -1.31 12.50 -3.80
N PRO A 11 -1.81 11.27 -3.66
CA PRO A 11 -1.14 10.06 -4.18
C PRO A 11 -0.67 10.21 -5.63
N ARG A 12 -1.52 10.80 -6.50
CA ARG A 12 -1.22 11.09 -7.91
C ARG A 12 0.08 11.84 -8.20
N PHE A 13 0.67 12.53 -7.23
CA PHE A 13 1.94 13.26 -7.39
C PHE A 13 3.17 12.39 -7.14
N VAL A 14 3.05 11.26 -6.43
CA VAL A 14 4.19 10.38 -6.12
C VAL A 14 4.86 9.86 -7.40
N PRO A 15 4.14 9.27 -8.38
CA PRO A 15 4.78 8.82 -9.63
C PRO A 15 5.40 9.98 -10.43
N ARG A 16 4.75 11.16 -10.43
CA ARG A 16 5.22 12.33 -11.18
C ARG A 16 6.52 12.88 -10.59
N LEU A 17 6.60 12.94 -9.26
CA LEU A 17 7.80 13.37 -8.58
C LEU A 17 8.94 12.37 -8.83
N ALA A 18 8.65 11.07 -8.76
CA ALA A 18 9.62 10.00 -8.99
C ALA A 18 10.29 10.15 -10.37
N VAL A 19 9.47 10.37 -11.41
CA VAL A 19 9.94 10.68 -12.76
C VAL A 19 10.77 11.95 -12.80
N ALA A 20 10.34 13.02 -12.13
CA ALA A 20 11.04 14.30 -12.15
C ALA A 20 12.43 14.26 -11.49
N VAL A 21 12.62 13.41 -10.48
CA VAL A 21 13.90 13.23 -9.79
C VAL A 21 14.69 12.01 -10.27
N GLY A 22 14.14 11.21 -11.18
CA GLY A 22 14.82 10.07 -11.79
C GLY A 22 14.98 8.85 -10.88
N ILE A 23 14.04 8.59 -9.99
CA ILE A 23 14.04 7.41 -9.09
C ILE A 23 12.72 6.64 -9.18
N GLU A 24 12.71 5.39 -8.70
CA GLU A 24 11.46 4.62 -8.56
C GLU A 24 10.54 5.20 -7.47
N PRO A 25 9.21 5.18 -7.66
CA PRO A 25 8.25 5.79 -6.72
C PRO A 25 8.36 5.33 -5.26
N LEU A 26 8.73 4.06 -5.03
CA LEU A 26 8.91 3.54 -3.67
C LEU A 26 10.08 4.20 -2.94
N HIS A 27 11.11 4.67 -3.64
CA HIS A 27 12.25 5.38 -3.02
C HIS A 27 11.88 6.77 -2.50
N LEU A 28 10.72 7.32 -2.90
CA LEU A 28 10.19 8.55 -2.32
C LEU A 28 9.43 8.32 -1.00
N LEU A 29 9.15 7.07 -0.67
CA LEU A 29 8.39 6.68 0.50
C LEU A 29 9.37 6.19 1.57
N ASP A 30 9.13 6.57 2.83
CA ASP A 30 9.91 6.11 3.99
C ASP A 30 9.57 4.66 4.35
N VAL A 31 9.88 3.74 3.43
CA VAL A 31 9.63 2.30 3.54
C VAL A 31 10.76 1.52 2.87
N ASP A 32 10.91 0.25 3.24
CA ASP A 32 11.76 -0.68 2.50
C ASP A 32 11.16 -0.95 1.10
N PRO A 33 11.86 -0.61 0.00
CA PRO A 33 11.38 -0.86 -1.35
C PRO A 33 11.22 -2.35 -1.69
N ASP A 34 11.94 -3.24 -1.02
CA ASP A 34 11.93 -4.69 -1.26
C ASP A 34 10.85 -5.42 -0.45
N ASP A 35 10.40 -4.85 0.68
CA ASP A 35 9.28 -5.36 1.50
C ASP A 35 8.28 -4.24 1.87
N PRO A 36 7.64 -3.57 0.88
CA PRO A 36 6.77 -2.43 1.14
C PRO A 36 5.40 -2.87 1.67
N PRO A 37 4.76 -2.11 2.58
CA PRO A 37 3.37 -2.34 2.97
C PRO A 37 2.42 -2.01 1.81
N LEU A 38 1.17 -2.49 1.90
CA LEU A 38 0.20 -2.36 0.82
C LEU A 38 -0.13 -0.89 0.51
N ALA A 39 -0.17 -0.05 1.55
CA ALA A 39 -0.34 1.40 1.40
C ALA A 39 0.77 2.05 0.57
N ALA A 40 2.02 1.60 0.71
CA ALA A 40 3.13 2.15 -0.06
C ALA A 40 3.02 1.78 -1.55
N LEU A 41 2.61 0.54 -1.87
CA LEU A 41 2.34 0.14 -3.25
C LEU A 41 1.25 1.01 -3.89
N ARG A 42 0.19 1.32 -3.14
CA ARG A 42 -0.88 2.20 -3.62
C ARG A 42 -0.39 3.62 -3.92
N LEU A 43 0.38 4.18 -3.00
CA LEU A 43 0.96 5.51 -3.16
C LEU A 43 1.94 5.54 -4.34
N ALA A 44 2.78 4.52 -4.49
CA ALA A 44 3.67 4.35 -5.63
C ALA A 44 2.93 4.23 -6.97
N ALA A 45 1.74 3.62 -7.00
CA ALA A 45 0.85 3.60 -8.16
C ALA A 45 0.11 4.93 -8.38
N GLY A 46 0.20 5.87 -7.44
CA GLY A 46 -0.46 7.17 -7.51
C GLY A 46 -1.95 7.16 -7.20
N LEU A 47 -2.45 6.10 -6.55
CA LEU A 47 -3.87 5.88 -6.32
C LEU A 47 -4.33 6.35 -4.93
N ALA A 48 -5.50 6.98 -4.88
CA ALA A 48 -6.21 7.24 -3.64
C ALA A 48 -6.99 5.99 -3.19
N THR A 49 -7.28 5.90 -1.90
CA THR A 49 -7.98 4.75 -1.32
C THR A 49 -9.34 4.48 -1.97
N ASN A 50 -10.08 5.53 -2.35
CA ASN A 50 -11.37 5.41 -3.02
C ASN A 50 -11.27 4.89 -4.47
N GLU A 51 -10.06 4.81 -5.03
CA GLU A 51 -9.79 4.27 -6.37
C GLU A 51 -9.48 2.76 -6.34
N MET A 52 -9.49 2.14 -5.15
CA MET A 52 -9.13 0.72 -4.97
C MET A 52 -10.32 -0.24 -4.97
N GLY A 53 -11.47 0.18 -5.47
CA GLY A 53 -12.59 -0.71 -5.72
C GLY A 53 -12.32 -1.58 -6.95
N ALA A 54 -12.58 -2.88 -6.85
CA ALA A 54 -12.46 -3.82 -7.97
C ALA A 54 -13.50 -4.95 -7.87
N PRO A 55 -13.75 -5.72 -8.95
CA PRO A 55 -14.58 -6.92 -8.86
C PRO A 55 -14.10 -7.85 -7.75
N GLY A 56 -14.99 -8.18 -6.81
CA GLY A 56 -14.65 -9.02 -5.65
C GLY A 56 -13.91 -8.31 -4.50
N VAL A 57 -13.60 -7.01 -4.63
CA VAL A 57 -12.91 -6.22 -3.60
C VAL A 57 -13.59 -4.86 -3.44
N SER A 58 -14.33 -4.69 -2.35
CA SER A 58 -14.83 -3.36 -1.98
C SER A 58 -13.69 -2.47 -1.48
N VAL A 59 -13.84 -1.15 -1.60
CA VAL A 59 -12.90 -0.17 -1.00
C VAL A 59 -12.68 -0.45 0.49
N MET A 60 -13.75 -0.79 1.22
CA MET A 60 -13.65 -1.12 2.65
C MET A 60 -12.83 -2.39 2.89
N THR A 61 -13.02 -3.42 2.06
CA THR A 61 -12.21 -4.65 2.11
C THR A 61 -10.74 -4.33 1.89
N TYR A 62 -10.45 -3.49 0.89
CA TYR A 62 -9.09 -3.05 0.60
C TYR A 62 -8.46 -2.28 1.76
N VAL A 63 -9.17 -1.31 2.34
CA VAL A 63 -8.71 -0.55 3.52
C VAL A 63 -8.34 -1.46 4.68
N ARG A 64 -9.13 -2.52 4.94
CA ARG A 64 -8.80 -3.48 6.01
C ARG A 64 -7.50 -4.23 5.74
N LEU A 65 -7.20 -4.53 4.47
CA LEU A 65 -5.94 -5.15 4.06
C LEU A 65 -4.76 -4.20 4.23
N GLU A 66 -4.93 -2.92 3.87
CA GLU A 66 -3.91 -1.88 4.09
C GLU A 66 -3.63 -1.66 5.58
N ASP A 67 -4.68 -1.57 6.39
CA ASP A 67 -4.58 -1.43 7.84
C ASP A 67 -3.94 -2.67 8.50
N GLY A 68 -3.79 -3.78 7.77
CA GLY A 68 -3.27 -5.04 8.30
C GLY A 68 -4.20 -5.72 9.31
N ARG A 69 -5.49 -5.37 9.33
CA ARG A 69 -6.43 -5.91 10.31
C ARG A 69 -6.56 -7.43 10.14
N PRO A 70 -6.66 -8.19 11.24
CA PRO A 70 -6.95 -9.61 11.17
C PRO A 70 -8.30 -9.86 10.47
N GLY A 71 -8.33 -10.92 9.67
CA GLY A 71 -9.49 -11.28 8.86
C GLY A 71 -9.18 -12.40 7.87
N THR A 72 -10.18 -12.76 7.07
CA THR A 72 -10.06 -13.79 6.04
C THR A 72 -9.00 -13.41 5.02
N GLU A 73 -8.23 -14.41 4.57
CA GLU A 73 -7.31 -14.24 3.46
C GLU A 73 -8.07 -13.84 2.19
N PRO A 74 -7.61 -12.83 1.42
CA PRO A 74 -8.24 -12.49 0.16
C PRO A 74 -8.20 -13.67 -0.81
N THR A 75 -9.27 -13.83 -1.58
CA THR A 75 -9.34 -14.83 -2.64
C THR A 75 -8.30 -14.54 -3.73
N ALA A 76 -7.95 -15.56 -4.53
CA ALA A 76 -7.04 -15.37 -5.66
C ALA A 76 -7.53 -14.29 -6.64
N ASP A 77 -8.84 -14.24 -6.89
CA ASP A 77 -9.46 -13.21 -7.74
C ASP A 77 -9.29 -11.80 -7.18
N ALA A 78 -9.47 -11.64 -5.86
CA ALA A 78 -9.25 -10.37 -5.18
C ALA A 78 -7.79 -9.92 -5.28
N VAL A 79 -6.83 -10.84 -5.05
CA VAL A 79 -5.39 -10.54 -5.18
C VAL A 79 -5.06 -10.10 -6.61
N ARG A 80 -5.56 -10.82 -7.61
CA ARG A 80 -5.36 -10.51 -9.03
C ARG A 80 -5.94 -9.16 -9.43
N ALA A 81 -7.13 -8.83 -8.93
CA ALA A 81 -7.77 -7.54 -9.19
C ALA A 81 -6.97 -6.38 -8.58
N VAL A 82 -6.47 -6.54 -7.35
CA VAL A 82 -5.61 -5.54 -6.69
C VAL A 82 -4.25 -5.41 -7.40
N ALA A 83 -3.64 -6.52 -7.81
CA ALA A 83 -2.40 -6.53 -8.57
C ALA A 83 -2.53 -5.74 -9.89
N ALA A 84 -3.64 -5.94 -10.62
CA ALA A 84 -3.94 -5.20 -11.84
C ALA A 84 -4.11 -3.69 -11.60
N LEU A 85 -4.80 -3.28 -10.53
CA LEU A 85 -4.94 -1.87 -10.16
C LEU A 85 -3.60 -1.22 -9.82
N LEU A 86 -2.77 -1.93 -9.06
CA LEU A 86 -1.47 -1.43 -8.60
C LEU A 86 -0.37 -1.52 -9.67
N GLY A 87 -0.59 -2.25 -10.76
CA GLY A 87 0.43 -2.46 -11.79
C GLY A 87 1.62 -3.30 -11.32
N VAL A 88 1.40 -4.21 -10.35
CA VAL A 88 2.43 -5.10 -9.79
C VAL A 88 1.99 -6.57 -9.88
N ASP A 89 2.91 -7.50 -9.59
CA ASP A 89 2.59 -8.93 -9.59
C ASP A 89 1.81 -9.37 -8.33
N GLU A 90 1.08 -10.48 -8.45
CA GLU A 90 0.27 -11.02 -7.34
C GLU A 90 1.13 -11.47 -6.14
N VAL A 91 2.38 -11.89 -6.35
CA VAL A 91 3.27 -12.33 -5.27
C VAL A 91 3.63 -11.14 -4.39
N ARG A 92 3.92 -9.99 -5.00
CA ARG A 92 4.19 -8.72 -4.34
C ARG A 92 2.99 -8.19 -3.58
N VAL A 93 1.77 -8.32 -4.12
CA VAL A 93 0.54 -7.99 -3.38
C VAL A 93 0.38 -8.86 -2.13
N ARG A 94 0.54 -10.19 -2.26
CA ARG A 94 0.45 -11.10 -1.09
C ARG A 94 1.53 -10.79 -0.06
N ALA A 95 2.75 -10.47 -0.49
CA ALA A 95 3.83 -10.05 0.38
C ALA A 95 3.47 -8.77 1.15
N ALA A 96 3.00 -7.74 0.44
CA ALA A 96 2.60 -6.47 1.03
C ALA A 96 1.43 -6.61 2.03
N ILE A 97 0.49 -7.52 1.79
CA ILE A 97 -0.58 -7.83 2.75
C ILE A 97 0.01 -8.44 4.03
N ARG A 98 0.92 -9.42 3.90
CA ARG A 98 1.61 -10.01 5.06
C ARG A 98 2.43 -8.96 5.80
N ARG A 99 3.15 -8.10 5.08
CA ARG A 99 3.91 -6.97 5.63
C ARG A 99 3.01 -6.02 6.43
N SER A 100 1.87 -5.62 5.87
CA SER A 100 0.90 -4.72 6.52
C SER A 100 0.32 -5.34 7.78
N ARG A 101 0.04 -6.64 7.78
CA ARG A 101 -0.39 -7.37 8.99
C ARG A 101 0.71 -7.45 10.05
N ARG A 102 1.99 -7.59 9.66
CA ARG A 102 3.12 -7.52 10.59
C ARG A 102 3.25 -6.14 11.23
N ASP A 103 3.03 -5.07 10.47
CA ASP A 103 2.99 -3.69 10.99
C ASP A 103 1.82 -3.46 11.95
N HIS A 104 0.66 -4.08 11.65
CA HIS A 104 -0.53 -3.96 12.49
C HIS A 104 -0.47 -4.80 13.76
N ALA A 105 0.23 -5.94 13.74
CA ALA A 105 0.37 -6.80 14.90
C ALA A 105 0.85 -5.92 16.06
N PRO A 106 0.11 -5.86 17.19
CA PRO A 106 0.50 -4.99 18.29
C PRO A 106 1.93 -5.36 18.68
N LEU A 107 2.78 -4.35 18.84
CA LEU A 107 3.98 -4.49 19.66
C LEU A 107 3.49 -5.13 20.96
N ALA A 108 3.74 -6.42 21.16
CA ALA A 108 3.32 -7.11 22.36
C ALA A 108 3.82 -6.25 23.54
N PRO A 109 2.99 -5.93 24.55
CA PRO A 109 3.52 -5.26 25.71
C PRO A 109 4.60 -6.19 26.26
N PHE A 110 5.83 -5.70 26.32
CA PHE A 110 6.87 -6.30 27.15
C PHE A 110 6.33 -6.29 28.59
N GLY A 111 5.65 -7.36 28.98
CA GLY A 111 5.21 -7.58 30.35
C GLY A 111 6.45 -7.85 31.20
N GLY A 112 6.73 -6.93 32.12
CA GLY A 112 7.69 -7.12 33.20
C GLY A 112 7.12 -7.92 34.36
#